data_AF-A0A7V3HMU6-F1
#
_entry.id   AF-A0A7V3HMU6-F1
#
_cell.length_a   1.000
_cell.length_b   1.000
_cell.length_c   1.000
_cell.angle_alpha   90.00
_cell.angle_beta   90.00
_cell.angle_gamma   90.00
#
_symmetry.space_group_name_H-M   'P 1'
#
loop_
_entity.id
_entity.type
_entity.pdbx_description
1 polymer ?
#
loop_
_entity_poly.entity_id
_entity_poly.type
_entity_poly.pdbx_seq_one_letter_code
_entity_poly.pdbx_strand_id
1 'polypeptide(L)'
;MSAFLALLSLTAPDFFRGLYAEADSAYEGLIGDTLRKVMRRYGLPDSCEETLKRAFFLHLLIQNNGLLGVGYIWMNERPAYMFKRVGERWVDLDSIWVKGHSITQRASAVDRIPRIFFGDLLHEDTLPLYLYLSGKDSLFYDTFGWCSELEMAYSTALSWFGITGRVVFYSEIHVASAVSVAGREFLVDNSFPREAGFFYEEWRHKKPYPDDIFWKSEVIRLSSWYNKRVRDGISQSASWEVGPLAEKRIRKRLRLVR
;
A
#
# COMPACT_ATOMS: atom_id res chain seq x y z
N MET A 1 8.33 43.82 4.87
CA MET A 1 8.54 43.10 3.61
C MET A 1 8.07 41.68 3.81
N SER A 2 6.95 41.36 3.17
CA SER A 2 6.21 40.11 3.33
C SER A 2 6.99 38.96 2.68
N ALA A 3 7.45 38.00 3.48
CA ALA A 3 8.00 36.76 2.96
C ALA A 3 6.84 35.92 2.43
N PHE A 4 6.55 36.09 1.15
CA PHE A 4 5.72 35.18 0.36
C PHE A 4 6.51 33.87 0.26
N LEU A 5 6.40 33.02 1.28
CA LEU A 5 6.85 31.63 1.20
C LEU A 5 5.98 30.97 0.15
N ALA A 6 6.55 30.75 -1.03
CA ALA A 6 6.06 29.75 -1.94
C ALA A 6 6.00 28.43 -1.15
N LEU A 7 4.80 28.02 -0.76
CA LEU A 7 4.52 26.66 -0.34
C LEU A 7 4.83 25.78 -1.55
N LEU A 8 6.08 25.33 -1.67
CA LEU A 8 6.41 24.23 -2.56
C LEU A 8 5.57 23.05 -2.09
N SER A 9 4.55 22.69 -2.89
CA SER A 9 3.77 21.48 -2.68
C SER A 9 4.75 20.30 -2.60
N LEU A 10 4.78 19.61 -1.46
CA LEU A 10 5.59 18.40 -1.35
C LEU A 10 4.97 17.34 -2.26
N THR A 11 5.81 16.72 -3.09
CA THR A 11 5.39 15.55 -3.86
C THR A 11 5.27 14.33 -2.93
N ALA A 12 4.51 13.31 -3.32
CA ALA A 12 4.40 12.07 -2.57
C ALA A 12 5.78 11.45 -2.26
N PRO A 13 6.70 11.29 -3.23
CA PRO A 13 8.04 10.78 -2.93
C PRO A 13 8.79 11.60 -1.87
N ASP A 14 8.77 12.93 -1.97
CA ASP A 14 9.53 13.79 -1.05
C ASP A 14 8.91 13.79 0.35
N PHE A 15 7.58 13.79 0.42
CA PHE A 15 6.85 13.70 1.67
C PHE A 15 7.17 12.40 2.41
N PHE A 16 7.09 11.24 1.74
CA PHE A 16 7.38 9.95 2.38
C PHE A 16 8.85 9.79 2.78
N ARG A 17 9.80 10.33 2.00
CA ARG A 17 11.21 10.39 2.40
C ARG A 17 11.41 11.26 3.64
N GLY A 18 10.73 12.40 3.72
CA GLY A 18 10.71 13.25 4.91
C GLY A 18 10.15 12.52 6.14
N LEU A 19 9.02 11.82 5.97
CA LEU A 19 8.44 11.00 7.02
C LEU A 19 9.41 9.89 7.49
N TYR A 20 10.12 9.23 6.57
CA TYR A 20 11.14 8.24 6.93
C TYR A 20 12.25 8.87 7.77
N ALA A 21 12.81 10.01 7.36
CA ALA A 21 13.86 10.68 8.11
C ALA A 21 13.42 11.09 9.54
N GLU A 22 12.16 11.48 9.71
CA GLU A 22 11.59 11.79 11.03
C GLU A 22 11.28 10.53 11.86
N ALA A 23 11.00 9.42 11.18
CA ALA A 23 10.60 8.14 11.77
C ALA A 23 11.79 7.26 12.16
N ASP A 24 12.93 7.37 11.46
CA ASP A 24 14.11 6.54 11.68
C ASP A 24 14.55 6.56 13.15
N SER A 25 14.62 7.75 13.76
CA SER A 25 14.90 7.87 15.20
C SER A 25 13.74 7.47 16.11
N ALA A 26 12.48 7.66 15.67
CA ALA A 26 11.31 7.40 16.50
C ALA A 26 10.95 5.92 16.62
N TYR A 27 11.33 5.11 15.62
CA TYR A 27 10.99 3.68 15.53
C TYR A 27 12.22 2.77 15.52
N GLU A 28 13.41 3.30 15.81
CA GLU A 28 14.69 2.57 15.78
C GLU A 28 14.63 1.22 16.50
N GLY A 29 14.04 1.18 17.70
CA GLY A 29 13.90 -0.06 18.49
C GLY A 29 13.02 -1.12 17.82
N LEU A 30 11.89 -0.71 17.26
CA LEU A 30 10.95 -1.60 16.56
C LEU A 30 11.54 -2.13 15.25
N ILE A 31 12.23 -1.25 14.51
CA ILE A 31 12.86 -1.57 13.24
C ILE A 31 14.06 -2.49 13.48
N GLY A 32 14.93 -2.16 14.42
CA GLY A 32 16.21 -2.84 14.65
C GLY A 32 16.11 -4.34 14.90
N ASP A 33 15.15 -4.80 15.72
CA ASP A 33 14.99 -6.22 16.02
C ASP A 33 14.57 -7.04 14.80
N THR A 34 13.57 -6.56 14.06
CA THR A 34 13.08 -7.22 12.84
C THR A 34 14.19 -7.29 11.80
N LEU A 35 14.93 -6.20 11.60
CA LEU A 35 16.02 -6.15 10.63
C LEU A 35 17.16 -7.11 10.96
N ARG A 36 17.58 -7.15 12.24
CA ARG A 36 18.62 -8.10 12.67
C ARG A 36 18.19 -9.55 12.43
N LYS A 37 16.92 -9.89 12.70
CA LYS A 37 16.36 -11.22 12.42
C LYS A 37 16.44 -11.54 10.92
N VAL A 38 15.99 -10.63 10.05
CA VAL A 38 15.99 -10.82 8.58
C VAL A 38 17.42 -10.94 8.03
N MET A 39 18.31 -10.01 8.41
CA MET A 39 19.71 -10.02 7.94
C MET A 39 20.43 -11.31 8.34
N ARG A 40 20.27 -11.76 9.59
CA ARG A 40 20.85 -13.03 10.07
C ARG A 40 20.25 -14.25 9.37
N ARG A 41 18.92 -14.29 9.21
CA ARG A 41 18.21 -15.42 8.60
C ARG A 41 18.67 -15.68 7.17
N TYR A 42 18.95 -14.63 6.40
CA TYR A 42 19.29 -14.74 4.98
C TYR A 42 20.76 -14.43 4.67
N GLY A 43 21.58 -14.15 5.68
CA GLY A 43 23.00 -13.81 5.50
C GLY A 43 23.20 -12.55 4.64
N LEU A 44 22.36 -11.52 4.83
CA LEU A 44 22.46 -10.27 4.07
C LEU A 44 23.62 -9.42 4.61
N PRO A 45 24.39 -8.74 3.73
CA PRO A 45 25.49 -7.87 4.16
C PRO A 45 24.97 -6.61 4.85
N ASP A 46 25.80 -6.00 5.70
CA ASP A 46 25.47 -4.76 6.42
C ASP A 46 25.09 -3.59 5.50
N SER A 47 25.61 -3.60 4.27
CA SER A 47 25.25 -2.62 3.23
C SER A 47 23.77 -2.65 2.83
N CYS A 48 23.02 -3.70 3.18
CA CYS A 48 21.58 -3.79 2.92
C CYS A 48 20.72 -3.16 4.02
N GLU A 49 21.28 -2.79 5.17
CA GLU A 49 20.52 -2.34 6.34
C GLU A 49 19.59 -1.17 6.00
N GLU A 50 20.10 -0.15 5.32
CA GLU A 50 19.32 1.06 4.97
C GLU A 50 18.17 0.74 3.99
N THR A 51 18.40 -0.16 3.02
CA THR A 51 17.34 -0.64 2.12
C THR A 51 16.25 -1.38 2.90
N LEU A 52 16.64 -2.22 3.85
CA LEU A 52 15.70 -2.96 4.69
C LEU A 52 14.93 -2.04 5.63
N LYS A 53 15.57 -1.03 6.23
CA LYS A 53 14.92 0.01 7.05
C LYS A 53 13.81 0.71 6.28
N ARG A 54 14.11 1.19 5.07
CA ARG A 54 13.14 1.88 4.20
C ARG A 54 11.99 0.97 3.79
N ALA A 55 12.28 -0.26 3.38
CA ALA A 55 11.24 -1.24 3.04
C ALA A 55 10.35 -1.55 4.25
N PHE A 56 10.95 -1.79 5.42
CA PHE A 56 10.21 -2.07 6.63
C PHE A 56 9.37 -0.88 7.10
N PHE A 57 9.88 0.35 7.02
CA PHE A 57 9.12 1.56 7.31
C PHE A 57 7.86 1.66 6.44
N LEU A 58 7.97 1.43 5.13
CA LEU A 58 6.82 1.44 4.23
C LEU A 58 5.82 0.32 4.57
N HIS A 59 6.31 -0.87 4.93
CA HIS A 59 5.46 -1.97 5.38
C HIS A 59 4.74 -1.57 6.68
N LEU A 60 5.45 -0.95 7.63
CA LEU A 60 4.85 -0.45 8.87
C LEU A 60 3.75 0.58 8.61
N LEU A 61 3.93 1.46 7.62
CA LEU A 61 2.95 2.48 7.25
C LEU A 61 1.67 1.86 6.65
N ILE A 62 1.84 0.95 5.68
CA ILE A 62 0.77 0.53 4.75
C ILE A 62 0.08 -0.77 5.18
N GLN A 63 0.74 -1.65 5.94
CA GLN A 63 0.15 -2.92 6.35
C GLN A 63 -1.22 -2.74 7.03
N ASN A 64 -1.98 -3.82 7.06
CA ASN A 64 -3.19 -3.94 7.84
C ASN A 64 -2.97 -3.51 9.29
N ASN A 65 -3.74 -2.52 9.76
CA ASN A 65 -3.58 -1.89 11.07
C ASN A 65 -2.17 -1.32 11.31
N GLY A 66 -1.51 -0.90 10.22
CA GLY A 66 -0.23 -0.21 10.23
C GLY A 66 -0.33 1.20 10.82
N LEU A 67 0.77 1.94 10.73
CA LEU A 67 0.87 3.27 11.33
C LEU A 67 -0.09 4.28 10.70
N LEU A 68 -0.40 4.17 9.40
CA LEU A 68 -1.43 4.99 8.77
C LEU A 68 -2.84 4.56 9.19
N GLY A 69 -2.99 3.36 9.74
CA GLY A 69 -4.27 2.81 10.16
C GLY A 69 -5.06 2.17 9.04
N VAL A 70 -4.46 1.95 7.85
CA VAL A 70 -5.09 1.25 6.72
C VAL A 70 -5.61 -0.09 7.22
N GLY A 71 -6.92 -0.29 7.10
CA GLY A 71 -7.60 -1.53 7.42
C GLY A 71 -7.38 -2.57 6.33
N TYR A 72 -7.89 -3.77 6.57
CA TYR A 72 -7.95 -4.85 5.60
C TYR A 72 -9.36 -5.43 5.64
N ILE A 73 -9.98 -5.61 4.48
CA ILE A 73 -11.32 -6.18 4.40
C ILE A 73 -11.15 -7.63 4.01
N TRP A 74 -11.28 -8.50 5.01
CA TRP A 74 -11.30 -9.93 4.73
C TRP A 74 -12.52 -10.28 3.87
N MET A 75 -12.38 -11.30 3.03
CA MET A 75 -13.45 -11.70 2.10
C MET A 75 -14.79 -11.96 2.80
N ASN A 76 -14.78 -12.48 4.02
CA ASN A 76 -15.96 -12.74 4.85
C ASN A 76 -16.58 -11.47 5.46
N GLU A 77 -15.81 -10.39 5.61
CA GLU A 77 -16.29 -9.09 6.13
C GLU A 77 -16.87 -8.21 5.04
N ARG A 78 -16.59 -8.54 3.78
CA ARG A 78 -17.07 -7.84 2.58
C ARG A 78 -18.56 -7.49 2.62
N PRO A 79 -19.51 -8.36 3.06
CA PRO A 79 -20.93 -8.02 3.17
C PRO A 79 -21.23 -6.77 4.00
N ALA A 80 -20.44 -6.51 5.06
CA ALA A 80 -20.63 -5.34 5.91
C ALA A 80 -20.25 -4.02 5.21
N TYR A 81 -19.32 -4.08 4.24
CA TYR A 81 -18.86 -2.94 3.46
C TYR A 81 -19.58 -2.81 2.10
N MET A 82 -20.48 -3.74 1.78
CA MET A 82 -21.25 -3.77 0.53
C MET A 82 -22.43 -2.80 0.49
N PHE A 83 -22.85 -2.23 1.63
CA PHE A 83 -23.96 -1.27 1.68
C PHE A 83 -23.47 0.14 1.97
N LYS A 84 -23.96 1.11 1.18
CA LYS A 84 -23.53 2.49 1.27
C LYS A 84 -24.67 3.47 1.21
N ARG A 85 -24.70 4.42 2.14
CA ARG A 85 -25.71 5.48 2.15
C ARG A 85 -25.38 6.57 1.12
N VAL A 86 -26.30 6.83 0.19
CA VAL A 86 -26.25 7.93 -0.78
C VAL A 86 -27.49 8.80 -0.54
N GLY A 87 -27.30 9.95 0.11
CA GLY A 87 -28.40 10.76 0.64
C GLY A 87 -29.18 10.00 1.74
N GLU A 88 -30.47 9.80 1.55
CA GLU A 88 -31.32 9.04 2.49
C GLU A 88 -31.42 7.54 2.17
N ARG A 89 -30.83 7.07 1.07
CA ARG A 89 -30.98 5.70 0.59
C ARG A 89 -29.75 4.86 0.85
N TRP A 90 -29.94 3.60 1.23
CA TRP A 90 -28.89 2.59 1.24
C TRP A 90 -28.79 1.96 -0.16
N VAL A 91 -27.58 1.98 -0.71
CA VAL A 91 -27.23 1.45 -2.03
C VAL A 91 -26.31 0.26 -1.81
N ASP A 92 -26.73 -0.90 -2.31
CA ASP A 92 -25.91 -2.09 -2.35
C ASP A 92 -24.88 -1.95 -3.49
N LEU A 93 -23.61 -1.79 -3.14
CA LEU A 93 -22.49 -1.71 -4.08
C LEU A 93 -22.27 -3.02 -4.83
N ASP A 94 -22.77 -4.14 -4.30
CA ASP A 94 -22.79 -5.40 -5.03
C ASP A 94 -23.89 -5.43 -6.07
N SER A 95 -25.00 -4.73 -5.88
CA SER A 95 -26.04 -4.62 -6.92
C SER A 95 -25.59 -3.81 -8.15
N ILE A 96 -24.58 -2.96 -7.99
CA ILE A 96 -24.08 -2.09 -9.05
C ILE A 96 -22.95 -2.78 -9.79
N TRP A 97 -23.17 -3.03 -11.07
CA TRP A 97 -22.09 -3.38 -11.99
C TRP A 97 -21.44 -2.12 -12.52
N VAL A 98 -20.13 -2.03 -12.36
CA VAL A 98 -19.32 -1.00 -13.00
C VAL A 98 -18.34 -1.67 -13.94
N LYS A 99 -18.05 -1.03 -15.06
CA LYS A 99 -16.97 -1.46 -15.94
C LYS A 99 -15.63 -1.07 -15.28
N GLY A 100 -15.16 -1.94 -14.38
CA GLY A 100 -13.86 -1.83 -13.75
C GLY A 100 -12.78 -2.36 -14.69
N HIS A 101 -11.96 -1.48 -15.26
CA HIS A 101 -10.71 -1.87 -15.93
C HIS A 101 -10.85 -3.03 -16.95
N SER A 102 -11.81 -2.90 -17.87
CA SER A 102 -12.12 -3.83 -18.98
C SER A 102 -12.87 -5.10 -18.61
N ILE A 103 -13.15 -5.33 -17.32
CA ILE A 103 -14.10 -6.34 -16.86
C ILE A 103 -15.28 -5.64 -16.20
N THR A 104 -16.47 -6.17 -16.39
CA THR A 104 -17.64 -5.70 -15.63
C THR A 104 -17.60 -6.43 -14.30
N GLN A 105 -17.38 -5.68 -13.22
CA GLN A 105 -17.33 -6.22 -11.87
C GLN A 105 -18.24 -5.40 -10.95
N ARG A 106 -18.57 -5.97 -9.80
CA ARG A 106 -19.38 -5.26 -8.81
C ARG A 106 -18.62 -4.03 -8.32
N ALA A 107 -19.32 -2.93 -8.02
CA ALA A 107 -18.67 -1.73 -7.49
C ALA A 107 -17.95 -2.02 -6.15
N SER A 108 -18.46 -2.99 -5.38
CA SER A 108 -17.82 -3.56 -4.18
C SER A 108 -16.50 -4.29 -4.45
N ALA A 109 -16.20 -4.58 -5.72
CA ALA A 109 -15.12 -5.45 -6.19
C ALA A 109 -14.06 -4.70 -7.03
N VAL A 110 -14.03 -3.38 -6.96
CA VAL A 110 -13.09 -2.60 -7.77
C VAL A 110 -11.78 -2.41 -7.01
N ASP A 111 -10.72 -3.09 -7.48
CA ASP A 111 -9.34 -2.85 -7.05
C ASP A 111 -9.01 -1.35 -7.12
N ARG A 112 -8.70 -0.76 -5.98
CA ARG A 112 -8.18 0.60 -5.87
C ARG A 112 -6.69 0.61 -6.17
N ILE A 113 -6.39 0.84 -7.45
CA ILE A 113 -5.01 0.99 -7.95
C ILE A 113 -4.25 2.12 -7.24
N PRO A 114 -2.89 2.12 -7.28
CA PRO A 114 -2.06 3.09 -6.55
C PRO A 114 -2.45 4.56 -6.78
N ARG A 115 -2.79 4.95 -8.01
CA ARG A 115 -3.23 6.31 -8.33
C ARG A 115 -4.44 6.74 -7.49
N ILE A 116 -5.43 5.86 -7.33
CA ILE A 116 -6.64 6.16 -6.57
C ILE A 116 -6.28 6.20 -5.08
N PHE A 117 -5.55 5.18 -4.60
CA PHE A 117 -5.11 5.11 -3.21
C PHE A 117 -4.37 6.36 -2.75
N PHE A 118 -3.30 6.73 -3.46
CA PHE A 118 -2.48 7.88 -3.08
C PHE A 118 -3.19 9.20 -3.35
N GLY A 119 -4.04 9.26 -4.38
CA GLY A 119 -4.93 10.40 -4.58
C GLY A 119 -5.83 10.65 -3.37
N ASP A 120 -6.47 9.61 -2.86
CA ASP A 120 -7.33 9.68 -1.67
C ASP A 120 -6.51 9.94 -0.37
N LEU A 121 -5.31 9.35 -0.25
CA LEU A 121 -4.44 9.50 0.92
C LEU A 121 -3.83 10.89 1.04
N LEU A 122 -3.45 11.51 -0.09
CA LEU A 122 -2.62 12.71 -0.13
C LEU A 122 -3.38 13.98 -0.48
N HIS A 123 -4.58 13.84 -1.04
CA HIS A 123 -5.36 14.99 -1.48
C HIS A 123 -6.74 14.97 -0.82
N GLU A 124 -7.22 16.15 -0.43
CA GLU A 124 -8.49 16.31 0.28
C GLU A 124 -9.65 16.24 -0.71
N ASP A 125 -9.60 17.00 -1.80
CA ASP A 125 -10.73 17.12 -2.75
C ASP A 125 -10.99 15.89 -3.64
N THR A 126 -10.12 14.88 -3.57
CA THR A 126 -10.21 13.65 -4.37
C THR A 126 -10.91 12.52 -3.64
N LEU A 127 -11.02 12.62 -2.31
CA LEU A 127 -11.74 11.63 -1.50
C LEU A 127 -13.16 11.51 -2.07
N PRO A 128 -13.57 10.33 -2.55
CA PRO A 128 -14.90 10.17 -3.09
C PRO A 128 -15.93 10.61 -2.05
N LEU A 129 -16.93 11.40 -2.46
CA LEU A 129 -17.98 11.95 -1.59
C LEU A 129 -18.53 10.92 -0.59
N TYR A 130 -18.56 9.67 -1.00
CA TYR A 130 -19.04 8.55 -0.22
C TYR A 130 -18.18 8.18 1.02
N LEU A 131 -16.94 8.67 1.14
CA LEU A 131 -16.07 8.49 2.33
C LEU A 131 -16.27 9.63 3.34
N TYR A 132 -16.68 10.81 2.86
CA TYR A 132 -16.97 12.00 3.69
C TYR A 132 -18.24 11.86 4.54
N LEU A 133 -19.18 11.00 4.14
CA LEU A 133 -20.54 10.94 4.71
C LEU A 133 -20.67 10.28 6.09
N SER A 134 -19.56 9.91 6.74
CA SER A 134 -19.58 9.31 8.09
C SER A 134 -19.07 10.21 9.21
N GLY A 135 -18.51 11.38 8.87
CA GLY A 135 -17.95 12.32 9.86
C GLY A 135 -16.77 11.78 10.68
N LYS A 136 -16.19 10.62 10.33
CA LYS A 136 -15.05 10.02 11.02
C LYS A 136 -13.90 9.74 10.06
N ASP A 137 -12.70 10.20 10.41
CA ASP A 137 -11.43 9.96 9.71
C ASP A 137 -11.12 8.46 9.47
N SER A 138 -11.85 7.52 10.11
CA SER A 138 -11.59 6.08 10.06
C SER A 138 -11.95 5.43 8.71
N LEU A 139 -13.00 5.88 8.02
CA LEU A 139 -13.52 5.15 6.84
C LEU A 139 -12.63 5.15 5.59
N PHE A 140 -11.74 6.14 5.41
CA PHE A 140 -10.77 6.08 4.31
C PHE A 140 -9.83 4.89 4.50
N TYR A 141 -9.35 4.73 5.72
CA TYR A 141 -8.46 3.65 6.09
C TYR A 141 -9.18 2.30 6.12
N ASP A 142 -10.45 2.26 6.53
CA ASP A 142 -11.22 1.01 6.65
C ASP A 142 -11.76 0.43 5.32
N THR A 143 -11.62 1.14 4.17
CA THR A 143 -12.26 0.75 2.88
C THR A 143 -11.29 0.39 1.74
N PHE A 144 -10.04 0.07 2.12
CA PHE A 144 -8.95 -0.34 1.22
C PHE A 144 -8.52 -1.73 1.66
N GLY A 145 -9.05 -2.78 1.04
CA GLY A 145 -9.26 -4.04 1.73
C GLY A 145 -8.66 -5.28 1.11
N TRP A 146 -8.18 -5.21 -0.14
CA TRP A 146 -7.66 -6.40 -0.80
C TRP A 146 -6.15 -6.49 -0.64
N CYS A 147 -5.63 -7.72 -0.55
CA CYS A 147 -4.19 -7.95 -0.57
C CYS A 147 -3.55 -7.30 -1.79
N SER A 148 -4.17 -7.41 -2.97
CA SER A 148 -3.71 -6.76 -4.21
C SER A 148 -3.56 -5.25 -4.09
N GLU A 149 -4.48 -4.57 -3.42
CA GLU A 149 -4.46 -3.12 -3.26
C GLU A 149 -3.26 -2.68 -2.40
N LEU A 150 -3.07 -3.34 -1.25
CA LEU A 150 -1.95 -3.08 -0.35
C LEU A 150 -0.61 -3.37 -1.04
N GLU A 151 -0.49 -4.49 -1.74
CA GLU A 151 0.75 -4.87 -2.41
C GLU A 151 1.09 -3.97 -3.60
N MET A 152 0.09 -3.53 -4.36
CA MET A 152 0.30 -2.55 -5.41
C MET A 152 0.76 -1.21 -4.83
N ALA A 153 0.11 -0.72 -3.77
CA ALA A 153 0.48 0.54 -3.13
C ALA A 153 1.89 0.49 -2.53
N TYR A 154 2.21 -0.60 -1.82
CA TYR A 154 3.53 -0.84 -1.24
C TYR A 154 4.62 -0.93 -2.32
N SER A 155 4.40 -1.70 -3.40
CA SER A 155 5.33 -1.80 -4.52
C SER A 155 5.56 -0.47 -5.23
N THR A 156 4.54 0.38 -5.35
CA THR A 156 4.71 1.75 -5.85
C THR A 156 5.51 2.62 -4.87
N ALA A 157 5.22 2.56 -3.57
CA ALA A 157 5.92 3.37 -2.57
C ALA A 157 7.41 3.01 -2.44
N LEU A 158 7.77 1.72 -2.62
CA LEU A 158 9.16 1.26 -2.63
C LEU A 158 10.01 2.00 -3.67
N SER A 159 9.45 2.35 -4.83
CA SER A 159 10.20 3.05 -5.88
C SER A 159 10.63 4.45 -5.45
N TRP A 160 9.93 5.08 -4.50
CA TRP A 160 10.32 6.38 -3.95
C TRP A 160 11.62 6.31 -3.18
N PHE A 161 12.02 5.13 -2.73
CA PHE A 161 13.29 4.89 -2.06
C PHE A 161 14.33 4.23 -2.97
N GLY A 162 14.03 4.11 -4.27
CA GLY A 162 14.88 3.41 -5.24
C GLY A 162 14.88 1.89 -5.06
N ILE A 163 13.88 1.34 -4.36
CA ILE A 163 13.78 -0.10 -4.11
C ILE A 163 12.85 -0.72 -5.14
N THR A 164 13.32 -1.75 -5.82
CA THR A 164 12.52 -2.48 -6.79
C THR A 164 11.60 -3.46 -6.09
N GLY A 165 10.30 -3.33 -6.31
CA GLY A 165 9.26 -4.27 -5.87
C GLY A 165 8.29 -4.62 -6.98
N ARG A 166 7.68 -5.80 -6.90
CA ARG A 166 6.63 -6.26 -7.83
C ARG A 166 5.60 -7.12 -7.11
N VAL A 167 4.36 -7.09 -7.59
CA VAL A 167 3.29 -7.93 -7.05
C VAL A 167 3.46 -9.35 -7.58
N VAL A 168 3.37 -10.34 -6.70
CA VAL A 168 3.45 -11.76 -7.02
C VAL A 168 2.29 -12.53 -6.41
N PHE A 169 1.84 -13.58 -7.09
CA PHE A 169 0.85 -14.53 -6.57
C PHE A 169 1.59 -15.61 -5.80
N TYR A 170 1.56 -15.50 -4.47
CA TYR A 170 2.04 -16.57 -3.60
C TYR A 170 1.11 -17.78 -3.64
N SER A 171 -0.19 -17.53 -3.82
CA SER A 171 -1.21 -18.55 -4.05
C SER A 171 -2.23 -18.07 -5.10
N GLU A 172 -3.20 -18.90 -5.45
CA GLU A 172 -4.25 -18.59 -6.43
C GLU A 172 -5.17 -17.44 -6.02
N ILE A 173 -5.33 -17.23 -4.72
CA ILE A 173 -6.30 -16.29 -4.16
C ILE A 173 -5.64 -15.14 -3.39
N HIS A 174 -4.31 -15.13 -3.32
CA HIS A 174 -3.58 -14.19 -2.47
C HIS A 174 -2.27 -13.73 -3.13
N VAL A 175 -2.02 -12.44 -3.01
CA VAL A 175 -0.82 -11.80 -3.54
C VAL A 175 0.03 -11.19 -2.43
N ALA A 176 1.33 -11.13 -2.70
CA ALA A 176 2.36 -10.51 -1.88
C ALA A 176 3.22 -9.60 -2.78
N SER A 177 4.13 -8.82 -2.19
CA SER A 177 5.18 -8.12 -2.93
C SER A 177 6.50 -8.88 -2.86
N ALA A 178 7.13 -9.11 -4.01
CA ALA A 178 8.52 -9.54 -4.08
C ALA A 178 9.42 -8.30 -4.16
N VAL A 179 10.30 -8.13 -3.17
CA VAL A 179 11.18 -6.95 -3.01
C VAL A 179 12.63 -7.34 -3.25
N SER A 180 13.31 -6.60 -4.13
CA SER A 180 14.70 -6.89 -4.52
C SER A 180 15.70 -6.28 -3.52
N VAL A 181 16.53 -7.12 -2.92
CA VAL A 181 17.63 -6.76 -2.01
C VAL A 181 18.84 -7.65 -2.31
N ALA A 182 20.01 -7.06 -2.52
CA ALA A 182 21.25 -7.77 -2.86
C ALA A 182 21.11 -8.79 -4.03
N GLY A 183 20.30 -8.45 -5.04
CA GLY A 183 20.06 -9.32 -6.20
C GLY A 183 19.14 -10.52 -5.93
N ARG A 184 18.51 -10.57 -4.76
CA ARG A 184 17.54 -11.60 -4.35
C ARG A 184 16.18 -10.96 -4.12
N GLU A 185 15.10 -11.71 -4.28
CA GLU A 185 13.75 -11.22 -4.03
C GLU A 185 13.17 -11.85 -2.77
N PHE A 186 12.57 -11.02 -1.90
CA PHE A 186 11.97 -11.46 -0.64
C PHE A 186 10.50 -11.06 -0.59
N LEU A 187 9.67 -11.94 -0.04
CA LEU A 187 8.24 -11.69 0.09
C LEU A 187 7.94 -10.75 1.25
N VAL A 188 7.11 -9.76 0.97
CA VAL A 188 6.42 -8.90 1.93
C VAL A 188 4.93 -9.08 1.73
N ASP A 189 4.20 -9.30 2.81
CA ASP A 189 2.75 -9.38 2.84
C ASP A 189 2.20 -8.35 3.82
N ASN A 190 1.60 -7.31 3.27
CA ASN A 190 1.01 -6.21 3.99
C ASN A 190 -0.37 -6.56 4.58
N SER A 191 -0.91 -7.74 4.29
CA SER A 191 -2.15 -8.24 4.91
C SER A 191 -1.91 -8.75 6.33
N PHE A 192 -0.68 -9.20 6.62
CA PHE A 192 -0.26 -9.71 7.91
C PHE A 192 0.55 -8.68 8.72
N PRO A 193 0.51 -8.77 10.06
CA PRO A 193 1.24 -7.84 10.92
C PRO A 193 2.76 -8.06 10.89
N ARG A 194 3.48 -6.93 11.00
CA ARG A 194 4.92 -6.68 11.18
C ARG A 194 5.84 -7.88 10.91
N GLU A 195 6.09 -8.70 11.91
CA GLU A 195 7.11 -9.75 11.82
C GLU A 195 6.66 -10.94 10.95
N ALA A 196 5.36 -11.19 10.85
CA ALA A 196 4.82 -12.28 10.04
C ALA A 196 4.77 -11.92 8.55
N GLY A 197 4.54 -10.64 8.25
CA GLY A 197 4.42 -10.14 6.89
C GLY A 197 5.74 -9.72 6.25
N PHE A 198 6.81 -9.44 7.00
CA PHE A 198 8.02 -8.84 6.43
C PHE A 198 9.15 -9.83 6.15
N PHE A 199 9.56 -9.94 4.88
CA PHE A 199 10.71 -10.76 4.42
C PHE A 199 10.64 -12.20 4.96
N TYR A 200 9.43 -12.75 5.05
CA TYR A 200 9.19 -14.03 5.70
C TYR A 200 9.68 -15.23 4.87
N GLU A 201 9.84 -15.04 3.56
CA GLU A 201 10.31 -16.05 2.60
C GLU A 201 11.06 -15.40 1.43
N GLU A 202 11.98 -16.15 0.82
CA GLU A 202 12.65 -15.75 -0.43
C GLU A 202 11.81 -16.17 -1.64
N TRP A 203 11.52 -15.23 -2.53
CA TRP A 203 10.83 -15.50 -3.78
C TRP A 203 11.82 -16.02 -4.83
N ARG A 204 11.72 -17.31 -5.15
CA ARG A 204 12.67 -17.98 -6.07
C ARG A 204 12.19 -18.10 -7.50
N HIS A 205 10.98 -17.61 -7.79
CA HIS A 205 10.39 -17.72 -9.13
C HIS A 205 10.73 -16.49 -9.98
N LYS A 206 11.27 -16.73 -11.17
CA LYS A 206 11.49 -15.64 -12.14
C LYS A 206 10.17 -14.95 -12.55
N LYS A 207 9.07 -15.71 -12.57
CA LYS A 207 7.74 -15.21 -12.89
C LYS A 207 7.08 -14.61 -11.64
N PRO A 208 6.01 -13.82 -11.79
CA PRO A 208 5.21 -13.33 -10.66
C PRO A 208 4.24 -14.37 -10.09
N TYR A 209 4.43 -15.65 -10.39
CA TYR A 209 3.65 -16.78 -9.90
C TYR A 209 4.50 -18.06 -10.06
N PRO A 210 4.25 -19.11 -9.26
CA PRO A 210 4.82 -20.44 -9.45
C PRO A 210 4.30 -21.11 -10.74
N ASP A 211 5.02 -22.11 -11.25
CA ASP A 211 4.68 -22.76 -12.52
C ASP A 211 3.47 -23.72 -12.42
N ASP A 212 3.12 -24.15 -11.21
CA ASP A 212 2.14 -25.18 -10.84
C ASP A 212 0.75 -24.65 -10.42
N ILE A 213 0.51 -23.34 -10.54
CA ILE A 213 -0.80 -22.74 -10.28
C ILE A 213 -1.89 -23.25 -11.25
N PHE A 214 -3.05 -23.64 -10.71
CA PHE A 214 -4.21 -24.20 -11.43
C PHE A 214 -4.90 -23.16 -12.33
N TRP A 215 -5.15 -21.94 -11.83
CA TRP A 215 -5.82 -20.85 -12.56
C TRP A 215 -4.84 -20.03 -13.41
N LYS A 216 -3.96 -20.71 -14.14
CA LYS A 216 -2.79 -20.10 -14.79
C LYS A 216 -3.15 -18.93 -15.70
N SER A 217 -4.21 -19.01 -16.51
CA SER A 217 -4.61 -17.92 -17.42
C SER A 217 -5.08 -16.67 -16.68
N GLU A 218 -5.87 -16.83 -15.62
CA GLU A 218 -6.40 -15.72 -14.84
C GLU A 218 -5.33 -15.08 -13.96
N VAL A 219 -4.49 -15.89 -13.33
CA VAL A 219 -3.32 -15.42 -12.58
C VAL A 219 -2.36 -14.66 -13.48
N ILE A 220 -2.08 -15.14 -14.69
CA ILE A 220 -1.26 -14.42 -15.69
C ILE A 220 -1.88 -13.05 -15.99
N ARG A 221 -3.19 -13.00 -16.24
CA ARG A 221 -3.94 -11.79 -16.57
C ARG A 221 -3.86 -10.77 -15.44
N LEU A 222 -4.22 -11.18 -14.22
CA LEU A 222 -4.24 -10.33 -13.03
C LEU A 222 -2.83 -9.89 -12.64
N SER A 223 -1.85 -10.80 -12.64
CA SER A 223 -0.43 -10.47 -12.40
C SER A 223 0.08 -9.39 -13.34
N SER A 224 -0.20 -9.53 -14.63
CA SER A 224 0.21 -8.56 -15.65
C SER A 224 -0.46 -7.20 -15.41
N TRP A 225 -1.72 -7.23 -14.98
CA TRP A 225 -2.49 -6.04 -14.67
C TRP A 225 -1.99 -5.33 -13.40
N TYR A 226 -1.84 -6.03 -12.26
CA TYR A 226 -1.34 -5.45 -11.00
C TYR A 226 0.03 -4.81 -11.20
N ASN A 227 0.97 -5.52 -11.83
CA ASN A 227 2.30 -4.98 -12.07
C ASN A 227 2.31 -3.83 -13.09
N LYS A 228 1.36 -3.78 -14.03
CA LYS A 228 1.16 -2.59 -14.88
C LYS A 228 0.69 -1.41 -14.04
N ARG A 229 -0.24 -1.60 -13.09
CA ARG A 229 -0.73 -0.53 -12.21
C ARG A 229 0.33 0.00 -11.26
N VAL A 230 1.22 -0.86 -10.78
CA VAL A 230 2.43 -0.44 -10.06
C VAL A 230 3.26 0.50 -10.93
N ARG A 231 3.60 0.09 -12.16
CA ARG A 231 4.38 0.94 -13.09
C ARG A 231 3.69 2.26 -13.41
N ASP A 232 2.39 2.23 -13.72
CA ASP A 232 1.59 3.43 -13.96
C ASP A 232 1.65 4.38 -12.75
N GLY A 233 1.53 3.83 -11.53
CA GLY A 233 1.63 4.57 -10.28
C GLY A 233 3.01 5.19 -10.07
N ILE A 234 4.08 4.43 -10.32
CA ILE A 234 5.46 4.94 -10.25
C ILE A 234 5.62 6.15 -11.18
N SER A 235 5.21 6.01 -12.45
CA SER A 235 5.31 7.09 -13.45
C SER A 235 4.51 8.34 -13.10
N GLN A 236 3.43 8.20 -12.34
CA GLN A 236 2.56 9.32 -11.95
C GLN A 236 2.92 9.92 -10.58
N SER A 237 3.69 9.21 -9.77
CA SER A 237 3.89 9.59 -8.37
C SER A 237 4.57 10.94 -8.16
N ALA A 238 5.40 11.37 -9.11
CA ALA A 238 6.04 12.68 -9.08
C ALA A 238 5.06 13.86 -9.19
N SER A 239 3.83 13.62 -9.69
CA SER A 239 2.79 14.65 -9.80
C SER A 239 1.74 14.57 -8.69
N TRP A 240 1.90 13.70 -7.70
CA TRP A 240 0.99 13.63 -6.56
C TRP A 240 1.45 14.62 -5.51
N GLU A 241 0.74 15.73 -5.40
CA GLU A 241 0.97 16.74 -4.38
C GLU A 241 0.28 16.35 -3.08
N VAL A 242 0.91 16.71 -1.96
CA VAL A 242 0.35 16.50 -0.63
C VAL A 242 -0.38 17.75 -0.16
N GLY A 243 -1.69 17.64 0.06
CA GLY A 243 -2.51 18.70 0.63
C GLY A 243 -2.18 18.97 2.11
N PRO A 244 -2.32 20.21 2.59
CA PRO A 244 -1.90 20.60 3.94
C PRO A 244 -2.67 19.91 5.08
N LEU A 245 -3.97 19.60 4.92
CA LEU A 245 -4.72 18.83 5.92
C LEU A 245 -4.42 17.33 5.81
N ALA A 246 -4.17 16.81 4.60
CA ALA A 246 -3.71 15.44 4.41
C ALA A 246 -2.37 15.20 5.13
N GLU A 247 -1.41 16.12 4.96
CA GLU A 247 -0.16 16.13 5.72
C GLU A 247 -0.42 16.14 7.23
N LYS A 248 -1.23 17.09 7.71
CA LYS A 248 -1.55 17.22 9.15
C LYS A 248 -2.19 15.95 9.71
N ARG A 249 -3.10 15.31 8.95
CA ARG A 249 -3.77 14.06 9.32
C ARG A 249 -2.77 12.92 9.45
N ILE A 250 -1.94 12.72 8.43
CA ILE A 250 -0.91 11.66 8.41
C ILE A 250 0.05 11.85 9.58
N ARG A 251 0.57 13.07 9.79
CA ARG A 251 1.47 13.39 10.89
C ARG A 251 0.83 13.21 12.27
N LYS A 252 -0.45 13.58 12.43
CA LYS A 252 -1.20 13.35 13.67
C LYS A 252 -1.30 11.85 13.96
N ARG A 253 -1.61 11.02 12.96
CA ARG A 253 -1.70 9.57 13.11
C ARG A 253 -0.37 8.96 13.57
N LEU A 254 0.74 9.36 12.95
CA LEU A 254 2.07 8.85 13.29
C LEU A 254 2.56 9.24 14.69
N ARG A 255 2.01 10.30 15.30
CA ARG A 255 2.33 10.68 16.70
C ARG A 255 1.58 9.86 17.74
N LEU A 256 0.41 9.30 17.40
CA LEU A 256 -0.43 8.52 18.32
C LEU A 256 0.09 7.09 18.55
N VAL A 257 1.09 6.66 17.78
CA VAL A 257 1.65 5.30 17.80
C VAL A 257 3.07 5.26 18.40
N ARG A 258 3.54 6.39 18.95
CA ARG A 258 4.78 6.49 19.75
C ARG A 258 4.49 6.10 21.20
#